data_AF-K2DQ45-F1
#
_entry.id   AF-K2DQ45-F1
#
_cell.length_a   1.000
_cell.length_b   1.000
_cell.length_c   1.000
_cell.angle_alpha   90.00
_cell.angle_beta   90.00
_cell.angle_gamma   90.00
#
_symmetry.space_group_name_H-M   'P 1'
#
loop_
_entity.id
_entity.type
_entity.pdbx_description
1 polymer ?
#
loop_
_entity_poly.entity_id
_entity_poly.type
_entity_poly.pdbx_seq_one_letter_code
_entity_poly.pdbx_strand_id
1 'polypeptide(L)'
;MNKEAIDKRLKIISDLHMELNGLKVHLDEILENDSEYQSVLEEVVKIKEASQERKAKISENKMFRNITEQMKDKRLEIKDNRDALSQELIDYYRESGRMEIEDENGKTRRLKFSVRLVN
;
A
#
# COMPACT_ATOMS: atom_id res chain seq x y z
N MET A 1 15.45 9.84 -27.83
CA MET A 1 15.45 9.56 -26.38
C MET A 1 16.62 8.65 -26.06
N ASN A 2 17.48 9.01 -25.12
CA ASN A 2 18.76 8.32 -24.95
C ASN A 2 18.58 7.02 -24.14
N LYS A 3 18.53 5.87 -24.83
CA LYS A 3 18.45 4.52 -24.23
C LYS A 3 19.55 4.30 -23.19
N GLU A 4 20.74 4.85 -23.43
CA GLU A 4 21.86 4.80 -22.48
C GLU A 4 21.53 5.47 -21.13
N ALA A 5 20.79 6.58 -21.14
CA ALA A 5 20.37 7.25 -19.92
C ALA A 5 19.34 6.41 -19.14
N ILE A 6 18.45 5.69 -19.85
CA ILE A 6 17.48 4.76 -19.24
C ILE A 6 18.24 3.57 -18.62
N ASP A 7 19.12 2.92 -19.38
CA ASP A 7 19.90 1.77 -18.92
C ASP A 7 20.76 2.13 -17.71
N LYS A 8 21.38 3.31 -17.71
CA LYS A 8 22.13 3.83 -16.55
C LYS A 8 21.24 3.99 -15.32
N ARG A 9 20.01 4.50 -15.47
CA ARG A 9 19.07 4.65 -14.35
C ARG A 9 18.60 3.29 -13.83
N LEU A 10 18.32 2.33 -14.70
CA LEU A 10 17.94 0.97 -14.31
C LEU A 10 19.05 0.30 -13.51
N LYS A 11 20.30 0.42 -13.96
CA LYS A 11 21.46 -0.10 -13.23
C LYS A 11 21.58 0.54 -11.84
N ILE A 12 21.53 1.86 -11.74
CA ILE A 12 21.58 2.58 -10.45
C ILE A 12 20.47 2.09 -9.51
N ILE A 13 19.23 1.92 -10.00
CA ILE A 13 18.11 1.42 -9.19
C ILE A 13 18.37 -0.02 -8.72
N SER A 14 18.90 -0.87 -9.59
CA SER A 14 19.25 -2.25 -9.25
C SER A 14 20.32 -2.30 -8.16
N ASP A 15 21.40 -1.53 -8.33
CA ASP A 15 22.52 -1.47 -7.38
C ASP A 15 22.02 -0.96 -6.01
N LEU A 16 21.21 0.12 -5.99
CA LEU A 16 20.60 0.64 -4.77
C LEU A 16 19.64 -0.36 -4.09
N HIS A 17 18.89 -1.16 -4.85
CA HIS A 17 18.05 -2.22 -4.27
C HIS A 17 18.89 -3.32 -3.62
N MET A 18 20.01 -3.70 -4.23
CA MET A 18 20.93 -4.68 -3.65
C MET A 18 21.53 -4.16 -2.34
N GLU A 19 22.02 -2.91 -2.35
CA GLU A 19 22.55 -2.25 -1.15
C GLU A 19 21.49 -2.15 -0.04
N LEU A 20 20.27 -1.72 -0.37
CA LEU A 20 19.17 -1.61 0.60
C LEU A 20 18.82 -2.97 1.22
N ASN A 21 18.81 -4.04 0.41
CA ASN A 21 18.54 -5.38 0.91
C ASN A 21 19.66 -5.86 1.85
N GLY A 22 20.93 -5.57 1.53
CA GLY A 22 22.04 -5.86 2.43
C GLY A 22 21.92 -5.13 3.77
N LEU A 23 21.58 -3.84 3.74
CA LEU A 23 21.35 -3.05 4.95
C LEU A 23 20.20 -3.59 5.79
N LYS A 24 19.12 -4.07 5.17
CA LYS A 24 18.00 -4.71 5.89
C LYS A 24 18.44 -5.98 6.60
N VAL A 25 19.17 -6.86 5.90
CA VAL A 25 19.69 -8.10 6.52
C VAL A 25 20.58 -7.77 7.72
N HIS A 26 21.50 -6.81 7.60
CA HIS A 26 22.33 -6.40 8.74
C HIS A 26 21.53 -5.80 9.90
N LEU A 27 20.50 -5.02 9.61
CA LEU A 27 19.61 -4.50 10.64
C LEU A 27 18.87 -5.64 11.35
N ASP A 28 18.33 -6.58 10.58
CA ASP A 28 17.63 -7.75 11.10
C ASP A 28 18.58 -8.59 11.98
N GLU A 29 19.82 -8.83 11.54
CA GLU A 29 20.86 -9.50 12.33
C GLU A 29 21.15 -8.78 13.67
N ILE A 30 21.24 -7.44 13.67
CA ILE A 30 21.46 -6.66 14.90
C ILE A 30 20.29 -6.87 15.88
N LEU A 31 19.06 -6.83 15.36
CA LEU A 31 17.85 -7.01 16.15
C LEU A 31 17.70 -8.45 16.65
N GLU A 32 18.02 -9.45 15.84
CA GLU A 32 17.99 -10.87 16.19
C GLU A 32 18.97 -11.21 17.31
N ASN A 33 20.13 -10.56 17.34
CA ASN A 33 21.17 -10.77 18.35
C ASN A 33 20.93 -10.00 19.65
N ASP A 34 19.96 -9.09 19.71
CA ASP A 34 19.62 -8.34 20.92
C ASP A 34 18.62 -9.13 21.77
N SER A 35 19.10 -9.67 22.90
CA SER A 35 18.29 -10.54 23.77
C SER A 35 17.10 -9.82 24.42
N GLU A 36 17.21 -8.51 24.70
CA GLU A 36 16.12 -7.74 25.29
C GLU A 36 15.00 -7.52 24.26
N TYR A 37 15.38 -7.15 23.04
CA TYR A 37 14.48 -7.00 21.91
C TYR A 37 13.75 -8.31 21.58
N GLN A 38 14.45 -9.45 21.58
CA GLN A 38 13.82 -10.76 21.38
C GLN A 38 12.79 -11.08 22.48
N SER A 39 13.10 -10.79 23.75
CA SER A 39 12.16 -10.97 24.86
C SER A 39 10.90 -10.11 24.66
N VAL A 40 11.06 -8.85 24.25
CA VAL A 40 9.93 -7.96 23.95
C VAL A 40 9.11 -8.49 22.77
N LEU A 41 9.75 -9.01 21.72
CA LEU A 41 9.04 -9.62 20.59
C LEU A 41 8.21 -10.82 21.01
N GLU A 42 8.73 -11.70 21.87
CA GLU A 42 7.97 -12.83 22.40
C GLU A 42 6.73 -12.38 23.19
N GLU A 43 6.87 -11.33 24.01
CA GLU A 43 5.72 -10.74 24.73
C GLU A 43 4.69 -10.14 23.77
N VAL A 44 5.13 -9.42 22.75
CA VAL A 44 4.26 -8.88 21.70
C VAL A 44 3.51 -9.99 20.97
N VAL A 45 4.18 -11.11 20.65
CA VAL A 45 3.54 -12.27 20.03
C VAL A 45 2.46 -12.84 20.95
N LYS A 46 2.76 -13.07 22.23
CA LYS A 46 1.77 -13.56 23.22
C LYS A 46 0.57 -12.64 23.34
N ILE A 47 0.79 -11.32 23.42
CA ILE A 47 -0.29 -10.33 23.49
C ILE A 47 -1.12 -10.33 22.20
N LYS A 48 -0.47 -10.45 21.04
CA LYS A 48 -1.14 -10.49 19.74
C LYS A 48 -2.00 -11.75 19.60
N GLU A 49 -1.51 -12.90 20.01
CA GLU A 49 -2.27 -14.16 20.03
C GLU A 49 -3.48 -14.05 20.95
N ALA A 50 -3.30 -13.56 22.19
CA ALA A 50 -4.41 -13.34 23.12
C ALA A 50 -5.45 -12.35 22.57
N SER A 51 -5.00 -11.29 21.90
CA SER A 51 -5.86 -10.31 21.22
C SER A 51 -6.64 -10.95 20.06
N GLN A 52 -5.99 -11.81 19.27
CA GLN A 52 -6.62 -12.54 18.18
C GLN A 52 -7.67 -13.53 18.70
N GLU A 53 -7.38 -14.29 19.76
CA GLU A 53 -8.33 -15.22 20.37
C GLU A 53 -9.55 -14.46 20.91
N ARG A 54 -9.34 -13.35 21.62
CA ARG A 54 -10.43 -12.51 22.12
C ARG A 54 -11.27 -11.93 20.98
N LYS A 55 -10.63 -11.50 19.90
CA LYS A 55 -11.32 -11.01 18.69
C LYS A 55 -12.13 -12.12 18.02
N ALA A 56 -11.64 -13.36 17.99
CA ALA A 56 -12.38 -14.51 17.47
C ALA A 56 -13.65 -14.79 18.29
N LYS A 57 -13.58 -14.70 19.62
CA LYS A 57 -14.77 -14.82 20.48
C LYS A 57 -15.77 -13.69 20.22
N ILE A 58 -15.29 -12.45 20.04
CA ILE A 58 -16.14 -11.30 19.70
C ILE A 58 -16.76 -11.46 18.30
N SER A 59 -16.05 -12.08 17.35
CA SER A 59 -16.55 -12.24 15.98
C SER A 59 -17.68 -13.25 15.86
N GLU A 60 -17.93 -14.06 16.89
CA GLU A 60 -19.13 -14.87 16.97
C GLU A 60 -20.40 -14.00 17.14
N ASN A 61 -20.27 -12.77 17.63
CA ASN A 61 -21.38 -11.84 17.77
C ASN A 61 -21.97 -11.46 16.40
N LYS A 62 -23.29 -11.60 16.24
CA LYS A 62 -24.01 -11.29 15.00
C LYS A 62 -23.83 -9.83 14.55
N MET A 63 -23.82 -8.87 15.47
CA MET A 63 -23.60 -7.45 15.16
C MET A 63 -22.19 -7.22 14.63
N PHE A 64 -21.18 -7.87 15.23
CA PHE A 64 -19.81 -7.80 14.75
C PHE A 64 -19.71 -8.31 13.31
N ARG A 65 -20.25 -9.51 13.02
CA ARG A 65 -20.22 -10.09 11.66
C ARG A 65 -20.87 -9.17 10.65
N ASN A 66 -22.06 -8.67 10.96
CA ASN A 66 -22.81 -7.76 10.10
C ASN A 66 -22.01 -6.49 9.79
N ILE A 67 -21.44 -5.84 10.81
CA ILE A 67 -20.60 -4.64 10.59
C ILE A 67 -19.38 -4.99 9.73
N THR A 68 -18.71 -6.11 9.99
CA THR A 68 -17.53 -6.50 9.20
C THR A 68 -17.85 -6.83 7.74
N GLU A 69 -19.04 -7.40 7.48
CA GLU A 69 -19.54 -7.67 6.14
C GLU A 69 -19.86 -6.36 5.41
N GLN A 70 -20.63 -5.46 6.03
CA GLN A 70 -20.87 -4.12 5.49
C GLN A 70 -19.57 -3.36 5.19
N MET A 71 -18.58 -3.45 6.08
CA MET A 71 -17.27 -2.84 5.83
C MET A 71 -16.55 -3.45 4.64
N LYS A 72 -16.66 -4.77 4.44
CA LYS A 72 -16.08 -5.47 3.28
C LYS A 72 -16.77 -5.03 1.99
N ASP A 73 -18.08 -4.94 1.99
CA ASP A 73 -18.87 -4.50 0.83
C ASP A 73 -18.55 -3.06 0.47
N LYS A 74 -18.51 -2.15 1.46
CA LYS A 74 -18.12 -0.75 1.23
C LYS A 74 -16.69 -0.61 0.71
N ARG A 75 -15.76 -1.47 1.14
CA ARG A 75 -14.38 -1.49 0.58
C ARG A 75 -14.38 -1.95 -0.87
N LEU A 76 -15.22 -2.91 -1.24
CA LEU A 76 -15.37 -3.37 -2.61
C LEU A 76 -15.98 -2.26 -3.48
N GLU A 77 -17.08 -1.65 -3.04
CA GLU A 77 -17.71 -0.50 -3.72
C GLU A 77 -16.71 0.65 -3.94
N ILE A 78 -15.91 1.00 -2.91
CA ILE A 78 -14.87 2.04 -3.05
C ILE A 78 -13.82 1.65 -4.09
N LYS A 79 -13.41 0.38 -4.13
CA LYS A 79 -12.44 -0.10 -5.11
C LYS A 79 -13.00 0.01 -6.53
N ASP A 80 -14.21 -0.49 -6.74
CA ASP A 80 -14.86 -0.49 -8.05
C ASP A 80 -15.08 0.95 -8.57
N ASN A 81 -15.50 1.87 -7.69
CA ASN A 81 -15.63 3.29 -8.03
C ASN A 81 -14.29 3.95 -8.34
N ARG A 82 -13.19 3.57 -7.67
CA ARG A 82 -11.84 4.09 -7.97
C ARG A 82 -11.31 3.59 -9.31
N ASP A 83 -11.61 2.34 -9.63
CA ASP A 83 -11.23 1.74 -10.91
C ASP A 83 -12.01 2.40 -12.06
N ALA A 84 -13.32 2.62 -11.88
CA ALA A 84 -14.17 3.37 -12.81
C ALA A 84 -13.68 4.82 -12.99
N LEU A 85 -13.48 5.55 -11.88
CA LEU A 85 -12.97 6.92 -11.89
C LEU A 85 -11.62 7.02 -12.60
N SER A 86 -10.74 6.02 -12.47
CA SER A 86 -9.45 6.02 -13.17
C SER A 86 -9.62 5.98 -14.69
N GLN A 87 -10.58 5.20 -15.20
CA GLN A 87 -10.89 5.18 -16.63
C GLN A 87 -11.53 6.49 -17.09
N GLU A 88 -12.50 7.00 -16.33
CA GLU A 88 -13.17 8.29 -16.61
C GLU A 88 -12.17 9.45 -16.65
N LEU A 89 -11.19 9.49 -15.74
CA LEU A 89 -10.14 10.51 -15.74
C LEU A 89 -9.19 10.39 -16.94
N ILE A 90 -8.91 9.17 -17.41
CA ILE A 90 -8.12 8.96 -18.63
C ILE A 90 -8.89 9.47 -19.84
N ASP A 91 -10.18 9.15 -19.95
CA ASP A 91 -11.02 9.59 -21.06
C ASP A 91 -11.25 11.10 -21.04
N TYR A 92 -11.49 11.68 -19.87
CA TYR A 92 -11.53 13.13 -19.67
C TYR A 92 -10.26 13.82 -20.19
N TYR A 93 -9.08 13.28 -19.87
CA TYR A 93 -7.81 13.82 -20.39
C TYR A 93 -7.71 13.67 -21.91
N ARG A 94 -8.11 12.52 -22.47
CA ARG A 94 -8.07 12.27 -23.93
C ARG A 94 -8.97 13.23 -24.69
N GLU A 95 -10.16 13.50 -24.18
CA GLU A 95 -11.17 14.34 -24.84
C GLU A 95 -10.90 15.84 -24.65
N SER A 96 -10.57 16.25 -23.43
CA SER A 96 -10.44 17.68 -23.09
C SER A 96 -9.01 18.22 -23.16
N GLY A 97 -8.00 17.34 -23.11
CA GLY A 97 -6.59 17.71 -22.94
C GLY A 97 -6.26 18.31 -21.57
N ARG A 98 -7.24 18.41 -20.66
CA ARG A 98 -7.07 19.05 -19.35
C ARG A 98 -6.49 18.09 -18.33
N MET A 99 -5.53 18.61 -17.57
CA MET A 99 -4.85 17.88 -16.49
C MET A 99 -5.46 18.15 -15.13
N GLU A 100 -6.55 18.93 -15.06
CA GLU A 100 -7.12 19.40 -13.80
C GLU A 100 -8.63 19.23 -13.81
N ILE A 101 -9.18 18.86 -12.67
CA ILE A 101 -10.62 18.71 -12.43
C ILE A 101 -10.97 19.36 -11.10
N GLU A 102 -12.10 20.06 -11.05
CA GLU A 102 -12.67 20.60 -9.82
C GLU A 102 -13.60 19.54 -9.20
N ASP A 103 -13.40 19.25 -7.92
CA ASP A 103 -14.28 18.31 -7.20
C ASP A 103 -15.55 19.01 -6.67
N GLU A 104 -16.49 18.22 -6.15
CA GLU A 104 -17.76 18.69 -5.60
C GLU A 104 -17.64 19.73 -4.46
N ASN A 105 -16.46 19.86 -3.85
CA ASN A 105 -16.18 20.83 -2.80
C ASN A 105 -15.50 22.11 -3.34
N GLY A 106 -15.43 22.27 -4.66
CA GLY A 106 -14.76 23.39 -5.32
C GLY A 106 -13.23 23.29 -5.30
N LYS A 107 -12.66 22.12 -5.00
CA LYS A 107 -11.22 21.94 -4.94
C LYS A 107 -10.68 21.40 -6.26
N THR A 108 -9.83 22.18 -6.92
CA THR A 108 -9.10 21.74 -8.11
C THR A 108 -8.02 20.71 -7.74
N ARG A 109 -8.02 19.58 -8.45
CA ARG A 109 -7.03 18.51 -8.34
C ARG A 109 -6.42 18.22 -9.70
N ARG A 110 -5.13 17.91 -9.72
CA ARG A 110 -4.40 17.58 -10.94
C ARG A 110 -4.31 16.06 -11.15
N LEU A 111 -4.57 15.61 -12.37
CA LEU A 111 -4.34 14.25 -12.83
C LEU A 111 -2.84 13.94 -12.75
N LYS A 112 -2.50 12.76 -12.21
CA LYS A 112 -1.12 12.28 -12.09
C LYS A 112 -0.92 11.04 -12.95
N PHE A 113 -0.25 11.20 -14.09
CA PHE A 113 0.23 10.06 -14.87
C PHE A 113 1.50 9.50 -14.26
N SER A 114 1.50 8.20 -13.96
CA SER A 114 2.67 7.49 -13.45
C SER A 114 3.05 6.39 -14.44
N VAL A 115 4.00 6.70 -15.34
CA VAL A 115 4.62 5.69 -16.20
C VAL A 115 5.70 4.97 -15.40
N ARG A 116 5.58 3.66 -15.28
CA ARG A 116 6.59 2.80 -14.64
C ARG A 116 6.77 1.55 -15.48
N LEU A 117 7.97 0.98 -15.45
CA LEU A 117 8.16 -0.39 -15.92
C LEU A 117 7.45 -1.32 -14.94
N VAL A 118 6.66 -2.22 -15.46
CA VAL A 118 6.03 -3.32 -14.73
C VAL A 118 6.78 -4.61 -15.08
N ASN A 119 6.99 -5.47 -14.08
CA ASN A 119 7.61 -6.79 -14.26
C ASN A 119 6.57 -7.80 -14.74
#